data_AF-A0AAU2DV12-F1
#
_entry.id   AF-A0AAU2DV12-F1
#
_cell.length_a   1.000
_cell.length_b   1.000
_cell.length_c   1.000
_cell.angle_alpha   90.00
_cell.angle_beta   90.00
_cell.angle_gamma   90.00
#
_symmetry.space_group_name_H-M   'P 1'
#
loop_
_entity.id
_entity.type
_entity.pdbx_description
1 polymer ?
#
loop_
_entity_poly.entity_id
_entity_poly.type
_entity_poly.pdbx_seq_one_letter_code
_entity_poly.pdbx_strand_id
1 'polypeptide(L)'
;MRFRPTPRGARLARRLVVERLDAWGHPHTSTANETLTLITAELTANAVRHGHVPGRDFEVRLTGTGRVLRVEWGTMPRVNAPGKTVWAVLVL
;
A
#
# COMPACT_ATOMS: atom_id res chain seq x y z
N MET A 1 2.71 -5.19 6.00
CA MET A 1 1.91 -4.72 7.16
C MET A 1 0.44 -4.79 6.81
N ARG A 2 -0.43 -5.12 7.78
CA ARG A 2 -1.85 -5.37 7.53
C ARG A 2 -2.74 -4.26 8.09
N PHE A 3 -3.81 -3.95 7.37
CA PHE A 3 -4.77 -2.91 7.71
C PHE A 3 -6.19 -3.36 7.41
N ARG A 4 -7.15 -2.90 8.22
CA ARG A 4 -8.58 -3.11 7.93
C ARG A 4 -9.03 -2.23 6.76
N PRO A 5 -9.93 -2.71 5.87
CA PRO A 5 -10.50 -1.96 4.75
C PRO A 5 -11.52 -0.91 5.24
N THR A 6 -11.05 0.01 6.08
CA THR A 6 -11.81 1.15 6.62
C THR A 6 -11.07 2.45 6.26
N PRO A 7 -11.76 3.61 6.24
CA PRO A 7 -11.10 4.89 5.99
C PRO A 7 -9.90 5.16 6.93
N ARG A 8 -10.01 4.74 8.20
CA ARG A 8 -8.90 4.83 9.16
C ARG A 8 -7.72 3.94 8.76
N GLY A 9 -7.97 2.70 8.34
CA GLY A 9 -6.93 1.78 7.88
C GLY A 9 -6.22 2.30 6.63
N ALA A 10 -6.97 2.83 5.66
CA ALA A 10 -6.40 3.49 4.47
C ALA A 10 -5.51 4.69 4.82
N ARG A 11 -5.94 5.53 5.79
CA ARG A 11 -5.13 6.66 6.27
C ARG A 11 -3.83 6.20 6.93
N LEU A 12 -3.87 5.14 7.75
CA LEU A 12 -2.67 4.58 8.39
C LEU A 12 -1.72 3.97 7.36
N ALA A 13 -2.25 3.26 6.36
CA ALA A 13 -1.44 2.69 5.29
C ALA A 13 -0.69 3.76 4.48
N ARG A 14 -1.38 4.85 4.09
CA ARG A 14 -0.74 5.97 3.39
C ARG A 14 0.35 6.63 4.24
N ARG A 15 0.04 6.94 5.50
CA ARG A 15 1.00 7.54 6.43
C ARG A 15 2.25 6.69 6.60
N LEU A 16 2.07 5.38 6.70
CA LEU A 16 3.18 4.46 6.83
C LEU A 16 4.09 4.43 5.61
N VAL A 17 3.54 4.50 4.40
CA VAL A 17 4.32 4.57 3.16
C VAL A 17 5.14 5.86 3.12
N VAL A 18 4.52 7.00 3.43
CA VAL A 18 5.19 8.30 3.51
C VAL A 18 6.36 8.26 4.51
N GLU A 19 6.09 7.82 5.75
CA GLU A 19 7.10 7.78 6.82
C GLU A 19 8.24 6.79 6.48
N ARG A 20 7.94 5.68 5.82
CA ARG A 20 8.97 4.71 5.42
C ARG A 20 9.85 5.24 4.29
N LEU A 21 9.27 5.92 3.31
CA LEU A 21 10.01 6.53 2.20
C LEU A 21 10.91 7.67 2.69
N ASP A 22 10.41 8.50 3.61
CA ASP A 22 11.20 9.54 4.26
C ASP A 22 12.40 8.95 5.01
N ALA A 23 12.18 7.88 5.79
CA ALA A 23 13.24 7.13 6.46
C ALA A 23 14.24 6.45 5.52
N TRP A 24 13.89 6.26 4.25
CA TRP A 24 14.78 5.75 3.19
C TRP A 24 15.45 6.86 2.37
N GLY A 25 15.29 8.13 2.76
CA GLY A 25 15.91 9.27 2.08
C GLY A 25 15.10 9.81 0.91
N HIS A 26 13.79 9.52 0.86
CA HIS A 26 12.85 10.11 -0.08
C HIS A 26 11.92 11.08 0.65
N PRO A 27 12.28 12.37 0.77
CA PRO A 27 11.48 13.36 1.47
C PRO A 27 10.04 13.40 0.97
N HIS A 28 9.15 13.92 1.80
CA HIS A 28 7.72 14.06 1.50
C HIS A 28 7.42 14.80 0.19
N THR A 29 8.30 15.72 -0.21
CA THR A 29 8.23 16.51 -1.44
C THR A 29 8.91 15.86 -2.65
N SER A 30 9.49 14.67 -2.49
CA SER A 30 10.12 13.95 -3.59
C SER A 30 9.06 13.31 -4.47
N THR A 31 9.27 13.31 -5.78
CA THR A 31 8.38 12.66 -6.75
C THR A 31 8.16 11.19 -6.41
N ALA A 32 9.16 10.50 -5.87
CA ALA A 32 9.05 9.12 -5.44
C ALA A 32 8.04 8.93 -4.29
N ASN A 33 8.12 9.79 -3.28
CA ASN A 33 7.22 9.76 -2.14
C ASN A 33 5.78 10.12 -2.56
N GLU A 34 5.61 11.20 -3.33
CA GLU A 34 4.32 11.62 -3.86
C GLU A 34 3.66 10.51 -4.72
N THR A 35 4.42 9.92 -5.65
CA THR A 35 3.93 8.87 -6.56
C THR A 35 3.49 7.63 -5.81
N LEU A 36 4.34 7.09 -4.92
CA LEU A 36 4.01 5.87 -4.18
C LEU A 36 2.91 6.10 -3.15
N THR A 37 2.82 7.31 -2.60
CA THR A 37 1.72 7.71 -1.72
C THR A 37 0.40 7.77 -2.47
N LEU A 38 0.39 8.33 -3.68
CA LEU A 38 -0.81 8.37 -4.54
C LEU A 38 -1.26 6.96 -4.94
N ILE A 39 -0.33 6.11 -5.39
CA ILE A 39 -0.64 4.71 -5.72
C ILE A 39 -1.23 3.98 -4.51
N THR A 40 -0.62 4.16 -3.33
CA THR A 40 -1.12 3.59 -2.08
C THR A 40 -2.52 4.14 -1.75
N ALA A 41 -2.77 5.43 -1.99
CA ALA A 41 -4.08 6.03 -1.78
C ALA A 41 -5.16 5.39 -2.65
N GLU A 42 -4.90 5.22 -3.94
CA GLU A 42 -5.85 4.63 -4.87
C GLU A 42 -6.14 3.16 -4.54
N LEU A 43 -5.10 2.37 -4.27
CA LEU A 43 -5.24 0.96 -3.91
C LEU A 43 -6.02 0.79 -2.61
N THR A 44 -5.72 1.61 -1.60
CA THR A 44 -6.43 1.56 -0.31
C THR A 44 -7.87 2.09 -0.41
N ALA A 45 -8.13 3.10 -1.26
CA ALA A 45 -9.49 3.55 -1.55
C ALA A 45 -10.32 2.47 -2.24
N ASN A 46 -9.73 1.74 -3.20
CA ASN A 46 -10.36 0.57 -3.82
C ASN A 46 -10.63 -0.53 -2.79
N ALA A 47 -9.72 -0.75 -1.84
CA ALA A 47 -9.92 -1.68 -0.73
C ALA A 47 -11.12 -1.32 0.15
N VAL A 48 -11.27 -0.03 0.49
CA VAL A 48 -12.38 0.47 1.31
C VAL A 48 -13.71 0.41 0.55
N ARG A 49 -13.71 0.82 -0.73
CA ARG A 49 -14.93 0.90 -1.56
C ARG A 49 -15.43 -0.47 -2.01
N HIS A 50 -14.54 -1.38 -2.38
CA HIS A 50 -14.88 -2.63 -3.05
C HIS A 50 -14.40 -3.89 -2.30
N GLY A 51 -13.52 -3.74 -1.31
CA GLY A 51 -12.93 -4.84 -0.56
C GLY A 51 -13.62 -5.15 0.77
N HIS A 52 -14.77 -4.52 1.08
CA HIS A 52 -15.50 -4.71 2.33
C HIS A 52 -16.20 -6.08 2.38
N VAL A 53 -15.40 -7.11 2.59
CA VAL A 53 -15.84 -8.43 3.03
C VAL A 53 -15.55 -8.49 4.54
N PRO A 54 -16.56 -8.67 5.41
CA PRO A 54 -16.33 -8.77 6.85
C PRO A 54 -15.24 -9.80 7.20
N GLY A 55 -14.28 -9.39 8.03
CA GLY A 55 -13.16 -10.23 8.46
C GLY A 55 -11.96 -10.29 7.51
N ARG A 56 -11.88 -9.43 6.48
CA ARG A 56 -10.73 -9.39 5.56
C ARG A 56 -9.86 -8.15 5.78
N ASP A 57 -8.56 -8.37 5.98
CA ASP A 57 -7.56 -7.29 5.95
C ASP A 57 -6.91 -7.18 4.57
N PHE A 58 -6.33 -6.01 4.29
CA PHE A 58 -5.40 -5.84 3.19
C PHE A 58 -3.97 -5.68 3.71
N GLU A 59 -3.00 -6.11 2.93
CA GLU A 59 -1.58 -5.99 3.22
C GLU A 59 -0.95 -4.92 2.30
N VAL A 60 -0.10 -4.08 2.86
CA VAL A 60 0.83 -3.21 2.14
C VAL A 60 2.24 -3.65 2.46
N ARG A 61 3.06 -3.90 1.44
CA ARG A 61 4.48 -4.17 1.56
C ARG A 61 5.25 -3.15 0.76
N LEU A 62 6.23 -2.52 1.39
CA LEU A 62 7.14 -1.60 0.72
C LEU A 62 8.53 -2.22 0.77
N THR A 63 9.22 -2.26 -0.36
CA THR A 63 10.59 -2.76 -0.50
C THR A 63 11.41 -1.79 -1.34
N GLY A 64 12.65 -1.54 -0.93
CA GLY A 64 13.62 -0.73 -1.67
C GLY A 64 14.88 -1.55 -1.95
N THR A 65 15.31 -1.60 -3.21
CA THR A 65 16.53 -2.30 -3.63
C THR A 65 17.27 -1.44 -4.65
N GLY A 66 18.40 -0.86 -4.26
CA GLY A 66 19.16 0.06 -5.13
C GLY A 66 18.30 1.25 -5.56
N ARG A 67 18.07 1.38 -6.88
CA ARG A 67 17.20 2.42 -7.47
C ARG A 67 15.75 2.01 -7.66
N VAL A 68 15.33 0.86 -7.13
CA VAL A 68 13.97 0.34 -7.32
C VAL A 68 13.21 0.41 -6.02
N LEU A 69 12.07 1.12 -6.03
CA LEU A 69 11.08 1.10 -4.99
C LEU A 69 9.87 0.28 -5.47
N ARG A 70 9.35 -0.60 -4.63
CA ARG A 70 8.18 -1.41 -4.95
C ARG A 70 7.19 -1.33 -3.81
N VAL A 71 5.94 -1.02 -4.15
CA VAL A 71 4.79 -1.11 -3.27
C VAL A 71 3.91 -2.27 -3.74
N GLU A 72 3.72 -3.24 -2.86
CA GLU A 72 2.79 -4.34 -3.08
C GLU A 72 1.57 -4.12 -2.21
N TRP A 73 0.42 -4.42 -2.79
CA TRP A 73 -0.85 -4.43 -2.12
C TRP A 73 -1.55 -5.76 -2.36
N GLY A 74 -2.22 -6.30 -1.36
CA GLY A 74 -2.97 -7.53 -1.54
C GLY A 74 -4.06 -7.73 -0.52
N THR A 75 -5.04 -8.55 -0.89
CA THR A 75 -6.09 -8.99 0.03
C THR A 75 -5.90 -10.48 0.30
N MET A 76 -5.63 -10.84 1.55
CA MET A 76 -5.51 -12.25 1.93
C MET A 76 -6.89 -12.92 1.78
N PRO A 77 -7.03 -13.98 0.99
CA PRO A 77 -8.29 -14.71 0.89
C PRO A 77 -8.56 -15.54 2.15
N ARG A 78 -9.81 -15.98 2.35
CA ARG A 78 -10.08 -17.15 3.22
C ARG A 78 -9.34 -18.36 2.63
N VAL A 79 -9.01 -19.35 3.46
CA VAL A 79 -8.64 -20.70 2.97
C VAL A 79 -9.67 -21.08 1.90
N ASN A 80 -9.23 -21.26 0.65
CA ASN A 80 -10.01 -21.61 -0.56
C ASN A 80 -10.70 -20.51 -1.39
N ALA A 81 -10.36 -19.22 -1.24
CA ALA A 81 -10.74 -18.19 -2.23
C ALA A 81 -9.52 -17.66 -2.99
N PRO A 82 -9.62 -17.25 -4.28
CA PRO A 82 -8.52 -16.59 -4.96
C PRO A 82 -8.24 -15.22 -4.32
N GLY A 83 -6.99 -14.99 -3.92
CA GLY A 83 -6.51 -13.70 -3.46
C GLY A 83 -6.37 -12.72 -4.62
N LYS A 84 -6.59 -11.42 -4.37
CA LYS A 84 -6.20 -10.37 -5.32
C LYS A 84 -4.93 -9.72 -4.80
N THR A 85 -3.89 -9.70 -5.64
CA THR A 85 -2.62 -9.01 -5.38
C THR A 85 -2.38 -8.03 -6.52
N VAL A 86 -2.06 -6.79 -6.18
CA VAL A 86 -1.70 -5.71 -7.11
C VAL A 86 -0.40 -5.11 -6.61
N TRP A 87 0.55 -4.84 -7.50
CA TRP A 87 1.82 -4.23 -7.11
C TRP A 87 2.17 -3.13 -8.10
N ALA A 88 2.96 -2.17 -7.63
CA ALA A 88 3.55 -1.12 -8.45
C ALA A 88 5.05 -1.03 -8.15
N VAL A 89 5.82 -0.81 -9.22
CA VAL A 89 7.27 -0.63 -9.16
C VAL A 89 7.59 0.75 -9.71
N LEU A 90 8.36 1.51 -8.94
CA LEU A 90 8.95 2.77 -9.34
C LEU A 90 10.47 2.58 -9.44
N VAL A 91 11.05 3.00 -10.57
CA VAL A 91 12.49 3.06 -10.79
C VAL A 91 12.91 4.53 -10.67
N LEU A 92 13.89 4.79 -9.81
CA LEU A 92 14.42 6.10 -9.46
C LEU A 92 15.59 6.53 -10.37
#